data_AF-A0A914F6J8-F1
#
_entry.id   AF-A0A914F6J8-F1
#
_cell.length_a   1.000
_cell.length_b   1.000
_cell.length_c   1.000
_cell.angle_alpha   90.00
_cell.angle_beta   90.00
_cell.angle_gamma   90.00
#
_symmetry.space_group_name_H-M   'P 1'
#
loop_
_entity.id
_entity.type
_entity.pdbx_description
1 polymer ?
#
loop_
_entity_poly.entity_id
_entity_poly.type
_entity_poly.pdbx_seq_one_letter_code
_entity_poly.pdbx_strand_id
1 'polypeptide(L)'
;MYTVDMSKAASEWDSLREEARVLGAAIDTKLHALNKYSTTGPRYKAVDSSHFARSKRSAFIQDAQEVEDLLKQLEDANQKLEVLMYKKAGGSSDQHAVRRYHDVLKDYMHEFHRVREVVEKQMDREDLLGGSTSQDGDTFLNNRNRSSELLLQEHEHITNTERMLDDQIKNRSSELLLQEHEHITNTERMLDDQINLALGVKENLNHQQRRVGGAMQQLQKTMKKYPAINNLMQKIRMKKRKDTLVLAGVITVCLILLFLYSMR
;
A
#
# COMPACT_ATOMS: atom_id res chain seq x y z
N MET A 1 37.13 -6.23 -10.89
CA MET A 1 36.93 -6.26 -9.43
C MET A 1 35.54 -5.79 -9.02
N TYR A 2 35.00 -4.68 -9.53
CA TYR A 2 33.65 -4.18 -9.20
C TYR A 2 32.46 -5.11 -9.56
N THR A 3 32.59 -6.00 -10.56
CA THR A 3 31.50 -6.88 -11.00
C THR A 3 31.27 -8.10 -10.10
N VAL A 4 32.30 -8.53 -9.38
CA VAL A 4 32.24 -9.71 -8.48
C VAL A 4 31.50 -9.35 -7.20
N ASP A 5 31.78 -8.19 -6.61
CA ASP A 5 31.07 -7.69 -5.42
C ASP A 5 29.58 -7.48 -5.67
N MET A 6 29.20 -7.06 -6.88
CA MET A 6 27.79 -6.84 -7.23
C MET A 6 27.02 -8.15 -7.44
N SER A 7 27.68 -9.21 -7.93
CA SER A 7 27.08 -10.55 -8.05
C SER A 7 26.88 -11.24 -6.70
N LYS A 8 27.82 -11.05 -5.77
CA LYS A 8 27.75 -11.61 -4.42
C LYS A 8 26.65 -10.92 -3.59
N ALA A 9 26.58 -9.59 -3.66
CA ALA A 9 25.52 -8.82 -3.02
C ALA A 9 24.12 -9.13 -3.59
N ALA A 10 24.02 -9.46 -4.89
CA ALA A 10 22.75 -9.91 -5.49
C ALA A 10 22.32 -11.29 -4.95
N SER A 11 23.24 -12.24 -4.86
CA SER A 11 22.96 -13.56 -4.27
C SER A 11 22.57 -13.49 -2.80
N GLU A 12 23.24 -12.65 -2.00
CA GLU A 12 22.93 -12.43 -0.57
C GLU A 12 21.55 -11.79 -0.39
N TRP A 13 21.18 -10.89 -1.29
CA TRP A 13 19.89 -10.22 -1.28
C TRP A 13 18.73 -11.14 -1.69
N ASP A 14 18.94 -12.01 -2.68
CA ASP A 14 17.96 -13.03 -3.08
C ASP A 14 17.78 -14.09 -1.98
N SER A 15 18.85 -14.53 -1.31
CA SER A 15 18.74 -15.47 -0.18
C SER A 15 17.97 -14.88 0.99
N LEU A 16 18.18 -13.60 1.29
CA LEU A 16 17.56 -12.94 2.43
C LEU A 16 16.08 -12.62 2.18
N ARG A 17 15.70 -12.41 0.91
CA ARG A 17 14.28 -12.34 0.49
C ARG A 17 13.57 -13.66 0.63
N GLU A 18 14.25 -14.76 0.30
CA GLU A 18 13.67 -16.09 0.45
C GLU A 18 13.52 -16.46 1.93
N GLU A 19 14.51 -16.13 2.76
CA GLU A 19 14.43 -16.24 4.22
C GLU A 19 13.25 -15.45 4.78
N ALA A 20 13.07 -14.19 4.36
CA ALA A 20 11.93 -13.37 4.79
C ALA A 20 10.57 -13.95 4.38
N ARG A 21 10.48 -14.61 3.21
CA ARG A 21 9.25 -15.31 2.80
C ARG A 21 8.96 -16.54 3.64
N VAL A 22 9.99 -17.33 3.95
CA VAL A 22 9.85 -18.53 4.78
C VAL A 22 9.46 -18.15 6.20
N LEU A 23 10.09 -17.12 6.77
CA LEU A 23 9.74 -16.57 8.08
C LEU A 23 8.30 -16.04 8.09
N GLY A 24 7.88 -15.29 7.07
CA GLY A 24 6.50 -14.81 6.93
C GLY A 24 5.48 -15.95 6.91
N ALA A 25 5.73 -17.00 6.10
CA ALA A 25 4.84 -18.17 6.04
C ALA A 25 4.77 -18.93 7.39
N ALA A 26 5.89 -19.01 8.11
CA ALA A 26 5.92 -19.61 9.44
C ALA A 26 5.11 -18.79 10.45
N ILE A 27 5.26 -17.46 10.45
CA ILE A 27 4.48 -16.54 11.28
C ILE A 27 2.99 -16.70 10.98
N ASP A 28 2.58 -16.77 9.71
CA ASP A 28 1.19 -16.97 9.31
C ASP A 28 0.60 -18.26 9.91
N THR A 29 1.30 -19.39 9.79
CA THR A 29 0.81 -20.67 10.33
C THR A 29 0.66 -20.64 11.86
N LYS A 30 1.57 -19.98 12.57
CA LYS A 30 1.54 -19.87 14.03
C LYS A 30 0.52 -18.83 14.52
N LEU A 31 0.35 -17.71 13.84
CA LEU A 31 -0.74 -16.76 14.11
C LEU A 31 -2.11 -17.42 13.95
N HIS A 32 -2.28 -18.25 12.92
CA HIS A 32 -3.50 -19.04 12.75
C HIS A 32 -3.71 -20.05 13.89
N ALA A 33 -2.65 -20.65 14.42
CA ALA A 33 -2.73 -21.51 15.60
C ALA A 33 -3.10 -20.71 16.85
N LEU A 34 -2.49 -19.53 17.04
CA LEU A 34 -2.78 -18.62 18.16
C LEU A 34 -4.24 -18.16 18.17
N ASN A 35 -4.80 -17.86 17.01
CA ASN A 35 -6.19 -17.45 16.86
C ASN A 35 -7.21 -18.57 17.24
N LYS A 36 -6.79 -19.84 17.26
CA LYS A 36 -7.62 -20.94 17.79
C LYS A 36 -7.82 -20.84 19.31
N TYR A 37 -6.86 -20.28 20.04
CA TYR A 37 -7.01 -20.07 21.48
C TYR A 37 -8.02 -18.97 21.81
N SER A 38 -8.20 -18.00 20.91
CA SER A 38 -9.22 -16.93 20.99
C SER A 38 -10.65 -17.43 20.73
N THR A 39 -10.82 -18.31 19.73
CA THR A 39 -12.16 -18.75 19.26
C THR A 39 -12.77 -19.89 20.06
N THR A 40 -11.99 -20.55 20.90
CA THR A 40 -12.46 -21.63 21.78
C THR A 40 -13.09 -21.07 23.05
N GLY A 41 -14.27 -20.47 22.88
CA GLY A 41 -15.16 -20.10 23.99
C GLY A 41 -15.76 -21.34 24.67
N PRO A 42 -16.15 -21.27 25.95
CA PRO A 42 -16.53 -22.45 26.72
C PRO A 42 -17.82 -23.10 26.18
N ARG A 43 -17.70 -24.28 25.56
CA ARG A 43 -18.81 -25.25 25.49
C ARG A 43 -18.82 -26.00 26.83
N TYR A 44 -19.70 -25.57 27.72
CA TYR A 44 -20.19 -26.27 28.92
C TYR A 44 -19.56 -27.64 29.23
N LYS A 45 -18.74 -27.70 30.30
CA LYS A 45 -18.64 -28.80 31.30
C LYS A 45 -17.65 -28.40 32.40
N ALA A 46 -18.16 -28.18 33.61
CA ALA A 46 -17.52 -27.39 34.67
C ALA A 46 -16.72 -28.19 35.72
N VAL A 47 -16.21 -29.40 35.43
CA VAL A 47 -15.61 -30.24 36.48
C VAL A 47 -14.08 -30.43 36.35
N ASP A 48 -13.50 -30.29 35.15
CA ASP A 48 -12.03 -30.39 34.92
C ASP A 48 -11.39 -29.11 34.35
N SER A 49 -12.13 -27.98 34.35
CA SER A 49 -11.76 -26.77 33.59
C SER A 49 -10.47 -26.07 34.06
N SER A 50 -10.06 -26.20 35.32
CA SER A 50 -8.94 -25.40 35.86
C SER A 50 -7.56 -25.87 35.38
N HIS A 51 -7.32 -27.19 35.32
CA HIS A 51 -6.06 -27.74 34.81
C HIS A 51 -5.96 -27.61 33.28
N PHE A 52 -7.07 -27.80 32.58
CA PHE A 52 -7.16 -27.59 31.13
C PHE A 52 -6.93 -26.13 30.74
N ALA A 53 -7.52 -25.17 31.47
CA ALA A 53 -7.30 -23.74 31.26
C ALA A 53 -5.84 -23.33 31.54
N ARG A 54 -5.22 -23.86 32.60
CA ARG A 54 -3.78 -23.65 32.90
C ARG A 54 -2.86 -24.21 31.82
N SER A 55 -3.15 -25.43 31.33
CA SER A 55 -2.38 -26.04 30.24
C SER A 55 -2.57 -25.30 28.90
N LYS A 56 -3.76 -24.77 28.64
CA LYS A 56 -4.05 -23.92 27.47
C LYS A 56 -3.29 -22.59 27.56
N ARG A 57 -3.25 -21.99 28.76
CA ARG A 57 -2.48 -20.76 29.06
C ARG A 57 -0.99 -20.96 28.83
N SER A 58 -0.39 -22.06 29.29
CA SER A 58 1.04 -22.32 29.08
C SER A 58 1.39 -22.56 27.62
N ALA A 59 0.56 -23.28 26.88
CA ALA A 59 0.75 -23.51 25.44
C ALA A 59 0.66 -22.19 24.64
N PHE A 60 -0.32 -21.34 24.97
CA PHE A 60 -0.44 -20.02 24.35
C PHE A 60 0.78 -19.14 24.61
N ILE A 61 1.30 -19.10 25.85
CA ILE A 61 2.50 -18.31 26.18
C ILE A 61 3.71 -18.80 25.37
N GLN A 62 3.88 -20.12 25.25
CA GLN A 62 4.96 -20.71 24.47
C GLN A 62 4.84 -20.38 22.97
N ASP A 63 3.65 -20.54 22.39
CA ASP A 63 3.42 -20.22 20.97
C ASP A 63 3.59 -18.72 20.71
N ALA A 64 3.21 -17.87 21.66
CA ALA A 64 3.38 -16.43 21.55
C ALA A 64 4.86 -16.02 21.57
N GLN A 65 5.67 -16.63 22.44
CA GLN A 65 7.13 -16.43 22.46
C GLN A 65 7.79 -16.84 21.14
N GLU A 66 7.35 -17.96 20.57
CA GLU A 66 7.91 -18.42 19.29
C GLU A 66 7.56 -17.48 18.12
N VAL A 67 6.37 -16.87 18.13
CA VAL A 67 6.01 -15.84 17.14
C VAL A 67 6.83 -14.55 17.36
N GLU A 68 7.07 -14.14 18.61
CA GLU A 68 7.95 -13.00 18.92
C GLU A 68 9.38 -13.23 18.40
N ASP A 69 9.92 -14.44 18.58
CA ASP A 69 11.25 -14.80 18.09
C ASP A 69 11.33 -14.79 16.55
N LEU A 70 10.29 -15.27 15.87
CA LEU A 70 10.22 -15.24 14.39
C LEU A 70 10.06 -13.82 13.85
N LEU A 71 9.26 -12.98 14.51
CA LEU A 71 9.11 -11.57 14.16
C LEU A 71 10.44 -10.83 14.28
N LYS A 72 11.20 -11.11 15.34
CA LYS A 72 12.54 -10.53 15.54
C LYS A 72 13.52 -10.97 14.45
N GLN A 73 13.51 -12.25 14.07
CA GLN A 73 14.33 -12.74 12.96
C GLN A 73 13.96 -12.08 11.63
N LEU A 74 12.66 -11.85 11.39
CA LEU A 74 12.17 -11.15 10.20
C LEU A 74 12.56 -9.66 10.20
N GLU A 75 12.54 -9.01 11.37
CA GLU A 75 13.02 -7.65 11.54
C GLU A 75 14.52 -7.54 11.23
N ASP A 76 15.34 -8.45 11.78
CA ASP A 76 16.78 -8.51 11.51
C ASP A 76 17.07 -8.76 10.01
N ALA A 77 16.29 -9.62 9.36
CA ALA A 77 16.39 -9.88 7.92
C ALA A 77 16.02 -8.63 7.10
N ASN A 78 14.96 -7.92 7.50
CA ASN A 78 14.53 -6.68 6.84
C ASN A 78 15.58 -5.55 6.97
N GLN A 79 16.18 -5.39 8.16
CA GLN A 79 17.26 -4.42 8.38
C GLN A 79 18.51 -4.76 7.53
N LYS A 80 18.88 -6.04 7.44
CA LYS A 80 19.99 -6.49 6.57
C LYS A 80 19.68 -6.25 5.09
N LEU A 81 18.43 -6.46 4.64
CA LEU A 81 17.99 -6.15 3.27
C LEU A 81 18.10 -4.66 2.96
N GLU A 82 17.73 -3.81 3.91
CA GLU A 82 17.81 -2.36 3.80
C GLU A 82 19.27 -1.89 3.66
N VAL A 83 20.18 -2.38 4.52
CA VAL A 83 21.62 -2.05 4.44
C VAL A 83 22.23 -2.48 3.10
N LEU A 84 21.90 -3.67 2.60
CA LEU A 84 22.37 -4.16 1.30
C LEU A 84 21.80 -3.33 0.14
N MET A 85 20.56 -2.88 0.27
CA MET A 85 19.89 -2.01 -0.69
C MET A 85 20.57 -0.62 -0.77
N TYR A 86 20.93 -0.03 0.37
CA TYR A 86 21.70 1.21 0.40
C TYR A 86 23.11 1.04 -0.20
N LYS A 87 23.77 -0.09 0.07
CA LYS A 87 25.13 -0.39 -0.41
C LYS A 87 25.20 -0.61 -1.94
N LYS A 88 24.14 -1.14 -2.55
CA LYS A 88 24.03 -1.38 -4.00
C LYS A 88 23.59 -0.14 -4.79
N ALA A 89 23.23 0.98 -4.13
CA ALA A 89 22.51 2.10 -4.75
C ALA A 89 21.28 1.60 -5.53
N GLY A 90 20.40 0.88 -4.81
CA GLY A 90 19.26 0.16 -5.38
C GLY A 90 18.31 1.03 -6.21
N GLY A 91 17.80 0.47 -7.30
CA GLY A 91 16.80 1.12 -8.16
C GLY A 91 15.44 1.26 -7.47
N SER A 92 14.52 2.03 -8.06
CA SER A 92 13.17 2.27 -7.52
C SER A 92 12.41 0.99 -7.18
N SER A 93 12.58 -0.09 -7.96
CA SER A 93 11.94 -1.38 -7.68
C SER A 93 12.45 -2.05 -6.39
N ASP A 94 13.73 -1.90 -6.07
CA ASP A 94 14.33 -2.48 -4.86
C ASP A 94 13.88 -1.69 -3.61
N GLN A 95 13.72 -0.36 -3.74
CA GLN A 95 13.10 0.51 -2.72
C GLN A 95 11.66 0.09 -2.39
N HIS A 96 10.83 -0.11 -3.41
CA HIS A 96 9.45 -0.52 -3.22
C HIS A 96 9.33 -1.90 -2.58
N ALA A 97 10.22 -2.83 -2.94
CA ALA A 97 10.23 -4.16 -2.34
C ALA A 97 10.59 -4.12 -0.85
N VAL A 98 11.65 -3.40 -0.45
CA VAL A 98 12.03 -3.25 0.96
C VAL A 98 10.90 -2.59 1.76
N ARG A 99 10.28 -1.55 1.20
CA ARG A 99 9.13 -0.90 1.83
C ARG A 99 7.97 -1.87 2.07
N ARG A 100 7.65 -2.71 1.08
CA ARG A 100 6.61 -3.74 1.22
C ARG A 100 6.94 -4.76 2.31
N TYR A 101 8.19 -5.18 2.45
CA TYR A 101 8.59 -6.09 3.54
C TYR A 101 8.43 -5.44 4.92
N HIS A 102 8.69 -4.13 5.04
CA HIS A 102 8.44 -3.36 6.24
C HIS A 102 6.95 -3.24 6.58
N ASP A 103 6.11 -2.95 5.57
CA ASP A 103 4.66 -2.85 5.76
C ASP A 103 4.09 -4.21 6.23
N VAL A 104 4.50 -5.31 5.59
CA VAL A 104 4.09 -6.67 5.96
C VAL A 104 4.54 -7.05 7.37
N LEU A 105 5.78 -6.72 7.77
CA LEU A 105 6.24 -6.93 9.15
C LEU A 105 5.39 -6.17 10.16
N LYS A 106 5.07 -4.90 9.86
CA LYS A 106 4.24 -4.06 10.72
C LYS A 106 2.83 -4.63 10.86
N ASP A 107 2.25 -5.14 9.78
CA ASP A 107 0.95 -5.82 9.80
C ASP A 107 0.98 -7.08 10.69
N TYR A 108 2.02 -7.91 10.56
CA TYR A 108 2.19 -9.09 11.42
C TYR A 108 2.34 -8.73 12.90
N MET A 109 3.10 -7.68 13.22
CA MET A 109 3.22 -7.20 14.60
C MET A 109 1.87 -6.72 15.15
N HIS A 110 1.12 -5.95 14.37
CA HIS A 110 -0.22 -5.50 14.79
C HIS A 110 -1.18 -6.67 15.00
N GLU A 111 -1.18 -7.66 14.10
CA GLU A 111 -2.03 -8.85 14.25
C GLU A 111 -1.65 -9.67 15.49
N PHE A 112 -0.35 -9.88 15.72
CA PHE A 112 0.14 -10.56 16.92
C PHE A 112 -0.34 -9.88 18.21
N HIS A 113 -0.14 -8.57 18.33
CA HIS A 113 -0.59 -7.79 19.49
C HIS A 113 -2.10 -7.89 19.69
N ARG A 114 -2.88 -7.78 18.61
CA ARG A 114 -4.34 -7.88 18.66
C ARG A 114 -4.78 -9.26 19.16
N VAL A 115 -4.25 -10.34 18.59
CA VAL A 115 -4.60 -11.72 19.00
C VAL A 115 -4.22 -11.94 20.46
N ARG A 116 -3.05 -11.45 20.88
CA ARG A 116 -2.57 -11.56 22.25
C ARG A 116 -3.49 -10.87 23.24
N GLU A 117 -3.88 -9.62 22.97
CA GLU A 117 -4.78 -8.85 23.82
C GLU A 117 -6.16 -9.52 23.96
N VAL A 118 -6.69 -10.08 22.87
CA VAL A 118 -7.98 -10.78 22.89
C VAL A 118 -7.92 -12.04 23.76
N VAL A 119 -6.86 -12.84 23.63
CA VAL A 119 -6.68 -14.07 24.41
C VAL A 119 -6.43 -13.75 25.89
N GLU A 120 -5.63 -12.73 26.19
CA GLU A 120 -5.37 -12.25 27.55
C GLU A 120 -6.65 -11.80 28.26
N LYS A 121 -7.45 -10.94 27.62
CA LYS A 121 -8.75 -10.51 28.18
C LYS A 121 -9.71 -11.68 28.42
N GLN A 122 -9.72 -12.66 27.52
CA GLN A 122 -10.54 -13.86 27.69
C GLN A 122 -10.07 -14.70 28.88
N MET A 123 -8.76 -14.80 29.09
CA MET A 123 -8.17 -15.51 30.22
C MET A 123 -8.41 -14.80 31.56
N ASP A 124 -8.33 -13.47 31.58
CA ASP A 124 -8.65 -12.66 32.77
C ASP A 124 -10.14 -12.79 33.12
N ARG A 125 -11.00 -12.79 32.11
CA ARG A 125 -12.44 -13.04 32.29
C ARG A 125 -12.72 -14.42 32.85
N GLU A 126 -11.99 -15.45 32.40
CA GLU A 126 -12.12 -16.82 32.92
C GLU A 126 -11.63 -16.91 34.38
N ASP A 127 -10.58 -16.18 34.76
CA ASP A 127 -10.06 -16.13 36.13
C ASP A 127 -11.05 -15.44 37.09
N LEU A 128 -11.67 -14.35 36.64
CA LEU A 128 -12.68 -13.61 37.40
C LEU A 128 -13.98 -14.41 37.59
N LEU A 129 -14.44 -15.14 36.57
CA LEU A 129 -15.68 -15.93 36.62
C LEU A 129 -15.52 -17.29 37.32
N GLY A 130 -14.29 -17.83 37.35
CA GLY A 130 -13.98 -19.07 38.07
C GLY A 130 -14.16 -18.97 39.58
N GLY A 131 -14.17 -17.76 40.15
CA GLY A 131 -14.29 -17.53 41.59
C GLY A 131 -15.72 -17.54 42.15
N SER A 132 -16.76 -17.38 41.31
CA SER A 132 -18.12 -17.06 41.80
C SER A 132 -19.11 -18.24 41.87
N THR A 133 -18.69 -19.47 41.55
CA THR A 133 -19.64 -20.60 41.37
C THR A 133 -19.76 -21.55 42.59
N SER A 134 -19.38 -21.10 43.79
CA SER A 134 -19.34 -22.00 44.95
C SER A 134 -19.76 -21.35 46.27
N GLN A 135 -20.95 -20.75 46.33
CA GLN A 135 -21.69 -20.56 47.60
C GLN A 135 -23.05 -19.92 47.33
N ASP A 136 -24.12 -20.70 47.26
CA ASP A 136 -25.43 -20.23 47.74
C ASP A 136 -26.42 -21.41 47.80
N GLY A 137 -26.43 -22.09 48.94
CA GLY A 137 -27.34 -23.19 49.25
C GLY A 137 -28.37 -22.88 50.35
N ASP A 138 -28.31 -21.73 51.04
CA ASP A 138 -28.97 -21.56 52.34
C ASP A 138 -29.80 -20.27 52.47
N THR A 139 -30.75 -19.99 51.56
CA THR A 139 -31.61 -18.78 51.67
C THR A 139 -33.11 -19.02 51.50
N PHE A 140 -33.65 -20.14 52.00
CA PHE A 140 -35.06 -20.49 51.79
C PHE A 140 -36.06 -20.04 52.89
N LEU A 141 -35.67 -19.24 53.90
CA LEU A 141 -36.55 -18.87 55.01
C LEU A 141 -36.93 -17.38 55.15
N ASN A 142 -36.77 -16.53 54.12
CA ASN A 142 -37.11 -15.09 54.22
C ASN A 142 -38.19 -14.60 53.23
N ASN A 143 -39.07 -15.49 52.76
CA ASN A 143 -39.89 -15.28 51.55
C ASN A 143 -40.88 -14.09 51.54
N ARG A 144 -41.27 -13.51 52.69
CA ARG A 144 -42.36 -12.53 52.74
C ARG A 144 -41.92 -11.06 52.78
N ASN A 145 -40.77 -10.75 53.39
CA ASN A 145 -40.14 -9.43 53.27
C ASN A 145 -39.26 -9.32 52.02
N ARG A 146 -38.71 -10.44 51.54
CA ARG A 146 -37.87 -10.47 50.34
C ARG A 146 -38.61 -10.01 49.10
N SER A 147 -39.90 -10.32 48.93
CA SER A 147 -40.65 -9.83 47.77
C SER A 147 -40.79 -8.31 47.75
N SER A 148 -40.96 -7.68 48.91
CA SER A 148 -41.04 -6.21 49.00
C SER A 148 -39.67 -5.55 48.84
N GLU A 149 -38.62 -6.14 49.43
CA GLU A 149 -37.24 -5.66 49.27
C GLU A 149 -36.71 -5.88 47.85
N LEU A 150 -37.07 -7.00 47.21
CA LEU A 150 -36.71 -7.32 45.83
C LEU A 150 -37.35 -6.34 44.84
N LEU A 151 -38.61 -5.95 45.05
CA LEU A 151 -39.28 -4.95 44.20
C LEU A 151 -38.66 -3.55 44.35
N LEU A 152 -38.29 -3.16 45.57
CA LEU A 152 -37.58 -1.91 45.82
C LEU A 152 -36.18 -1.92 45.20
N GLN A 153 -35.45 -3.03 45.36
CA GLN A 153 -34.15 -3.25 44.75
C GLN A 153 -34.24 -3.25 43.22
N GLU A 154 -35.27 -3.87 42.65
CA GLU A 154 -35.53 -3.88 41.21
C GLU A 154 -35.84 -2.47 40.71
N HIS A 155 -36.64 -1.69 41.44
CA HIS A 155 -36.94 -0.31 41.08
C HIS A 155 -35.69 0.59 41.11
N GLU A 156 -34.82 0.40 42.11
CA GLU A 156 -33.54 1.09 42.19
C GLU A 156 -32.60 0.66 41.04
N HIS A 157 -32.58 -0.64 40.72
CA HIS A 157 -31.83 -1.16 39.57
C HIS A 157 -32.32 -0.57 38.26
N ILE A 158 -33.64 -0.53 38.03
CA ILE A 158 -34.25 0.04 36.83
C ILE A 158 -33.86 1.52 36.72
N THR A 159 -33.99 2.28 37.81
CA THR A 159 -33.66 3.71 37.84
C THR A 159 -32.16 3.96 37.55
N ASN A 160 -31.28 3.11 38.08
CA ASN A 160 -29.85 3.21 37.82
C ASN A 160 -29.51 2.84 36.37
N THR A 161 -30.13 1.78 35.83
CA THR A 161 -29.96 1.40 34.42
C THR A 161 -30.52 2.45 33.46
N GLU A 162 -31.61 3.12 33.81
CA GLU A 162 -32.20 4.19 33.02
C GLU A 162 -31.26 5.40 32.94
N ARG A 163 -30.69 5.83 34.08
CA ARG A 163 -29.65 6.88 34.09
C ARG A 163 -28.40 6.50 33.31
N MET A 164 -27.91 5.27 33.47
CA MET A 164 -26.75 4.79 32.72
C MET A 164 -27.00 4.74 31.21
N LEU A 165 -28.19 4.32 30.79
CA LEU A 165 -28.57 4.30 29.38
C LEU A 165 -28.65 5.72 28.81
N ASP A 166 -29.21 6.67 29.54
CA ASP A 166 -29.27 8.07 29.13
C ASP A 166 -27.88 8.69 28.97
N ASP A 167 -26.98 8.44 29.92
CA ASP A 167 -25.59 8.91 29.84
C ASP A 167 -24.83 8.21 28.71
N GLN A 168 -25.08 6.92 28.48
CA GLN A 168 -24.49 6.17 27.37
C GLN A 168 -24.98 6.68 26.01
N ILE A 169 -26.27 7.00 25.87
CA ILE A 169 -26.86 7.55 24.63
C ILE A 169 -26.29 8.95 24.35
N LYS A 170 -26.20 9.81 25.36
CA LYS A 170 -25.60 11.14 25.24
C LYS A 170 -24.13 11.06 24.88
N ASN A 171 -23.37 10.20 25.56
CA ASN A 171 -21.94 10.05 25.30
C ASN A 171 -21.69 9.51 23.88
N ARG A 172 -22.43 8.47 23.45
CA ARG A 172 -22.33 7.94 22.08
C ARG A 172 -22.67 8.99 21.03
N SER A 173 -23.70 9.81 21.25
CA SER A 173 -24.05 10.90 20.33
C SER A 173 -22.94 11.96 20.27
N SER A 174 -22.36 12.32 21.42
CA SER A 174 -21.23 13.25 21.49
C SER A 174 -19.98 12.70 20.79
N GLU A 175 -19.64 11.42 21.00
CA GLU A 175 -18.52 10.74 20.34
C GLU A 175 -18.69 10.71 18.83
N LEU A 176 -19.88 10.39 18.33
CA LEU A 176 -20.18 10.39 16.89
C LEU A 176 -20.02 11.78 16.27
N LEU A 177 -20.49 12.83 16.95
CA LEU A 177 -20.34 14.21 16.48
C LEU A 177 -18.87 14.66 16.47
N LEU A 178 -18.10 14.29 17.49
CA LEU A 178 -16.67 14.57 17.54
C LEU A 178 -15.91 13.84 16.43
N GLN A 179 -16.24 12.57 16.21
CA GLN A 179 -15.66 11.77 15.13
C GLN A 179 -16.01 12.35 13.76
N GLU A 180 -17.26 12.75 13.55
CA GLU A 180 -17.69 13.41 12.31
C GLU A 180 -16.93 14.71 12.09
N HIS A 181 -16.77 15.52 13.15
CA HIS A 181 -16.00 16.75 13.07
C HIS A 181 -14.54 16.50 12.68
N GLU A 182 -13.89 15.50 13.27
CA GLU A 182 -12.52 15.12 12.89
C GLU A 182 -12.43 14.65 11.44
N HIS A 183 -13.40 13.83 10.98
CA HIS A 183 -13.48 13.41 9.58
C HIS A 183 -13.65 14.61 8.63
N ILE A 184 -14.47 15.59 9.00
CA ILE A 184 -14.65 16.83 8.21
C ILE A 184 -13.34 17.61 8.15
N THR A 185 -12.68 17.84 9.28
CA THR A 185 -11.40 18.59 9.31
C THR A 185 -10.30 17.88 8.51
N ASN A 186 -10.24 16.55 8.57
CA ASN A 186 -9.27 15.79 7.77
C ASN A 186 -9.60 15.85 6.27
N THR A 187 -10.88 15.79 5.91
CA THR A 187 -11.34 15.92 4.53
C THR A 187 -11.07 17.32 3.98
N GLU A 188 -11.24 18.36 4.79
CA GLU A 188 -10.95 19.74 4.45
C GLU A 188 -9.48 19.92 4.06
N ARG A 189 -8.55 19.43 4.89
CA ARG A 189 -7.10 19.46 4.58
C ARG A 189 -6.77 18.69 3.30
N MET A 190 -7.36 17.52 3.10
CA MET A 190 -7.13 16.72 1.89
C MET A 190 -7.65 17.42 0.63
N LEU A 191 -8.78 18.14 0.73
CA LEU A 191 -9.32 18.93 -0.36
C LEU A 191 -8.40 20.10 -0.71
N ASP A 192 -7.80 20.77 0.28
CA ASP A 192 -6.82 21.83 0.02
C ASP A 192 -5.61 21.31 -0.79
N ASP A 193 -5.09 20.14 -0.46
CA ASP A 193 -4.01 19.50 -1.23
C ASP A 193 -4.45 19.19 -2.67
N GLN A 194 -5.68 18.69 -2.85
CA GLN A 194 -6.23 18.41 -4.19
C GLN A 194 -6.45 19.70 -4.99
N ILE A 195 -6.90 20.78 -4.36
CA ILE A 195 -7.05 22.09 -4.99
C ILE A 195 -5.68 22.61 -5.42
N ASN A 196 -4.68 22.53 -4.56
CA ASN A 196 -3.31 22.95 -4.87
C ASN A 196 -2.72 22.14 -6.03
N LEU A 197 -2.91 20.82 -6.02
CA LEU A 197 -2.49 19.97 -7.13
C LEU A 197 -3.21 20.32 -8.43
N ALA A 198 -4.53 20.52 -8.40
CA ALA A 198 -5.32 20.91 -9.57
C ALA A 198 -4.89 22.27 -10.12
N LEU A 199 -4.62 23.25 -9.25
CA LEU A 199 -4.08 24.55 -9.63
C LEU A 199 -2.70 24.41 -10.30
N GLY A 200 -1.81 23.58 -9.74
CA GLY A 200 -0.50 23.29 -10.32
C GLY A 200 -0.60 22.61 -11.71
N VAL A 201 -1.51 21.65 -11.88
CA VAL A 201 -1.78 21.03 -13.19
C VAL A 201 -2.32 22.06 -14.18
N LYS A 202 -3.27 22.91 -13.77
CA LYS A 202 -3.83 23.99 -14.60
C LYS A 202 -2.75 24.96 -15.07
N GLU A 203 -1.84 25.36 -14.18
CA GLU A 203 -0.71 26.22 -14.52
C GLU A 203 0.23 25.54 -15.51
N ASN A 204 0.58 24.28 -15.26
CA ASN A 204 1.39 23.47 -16.16
C ASN A 204 0.78 23.32 -17.56
N LEU A 205 -0.54 23.09 -17.64
CA LEU A 205 -1.27 23.03 -18.92
C LEU A 205 -1.28 24.37 -19.64
N ASN A 206 -1.47 25.49 -18.93
CA ASN A 206 -1.36 26.82 -19.51
C ASN A 206 0.05 27.09 -20.08
N HIS A 207 1.10 26.66 -19.38
CA HIS A 207 2.46 26.73 -19.90
C HIS A 207 2.66 25.84 -21.13
N GLN A 208 2.13 24.62 -21.13
CA GLN A 208 2.15 23.74 -22.31
C GLN A 208 1.43 24.36 -23.51
N GLN A 209 0.25 24.94 -23.32
CA GLN A 209 -0.51 25.61 -24.37
C GLN A 209 0.29 26.78 -24.99
N ARG A 210 0.99 27.57 -24.16
CA ARG A 210 1.89 28.64 -24.65
C ARG A 210 3.06 28.08 -25.44
N ARG A 211 3.67 26.97 -25.00
CA ARG A 211 4.76 26.29 -25.72
C ARG A 211 4.30 25.75 -27.07
N VAL A 212 3.13 25.13 -27.14
CA VAL A 212 2.51 24.66 -28.39
C VAL A 212 2.21 25.84 -29.32
N GLY A 213 1.70 26.95 -28.79
CA GLY A 213 1.53 28.19 -29.54
C GLY A 213 2.85 28.71 -30.12
N GLY A 214 3.92 28.72 -29.33
CA GLY A 214 5.26 29.11 -29.78
C GLY A 214 5.84 28.16 -30.85
N ALA A 215 5.66 26.86 -30.69
CA ALA A 215 6.05 25.86 -31.68
C ALA A 215 5.28 26.04 -32.99
N MET A 216 3.99 26.35 -32.94
CA MET A 216 3.18 26.66 -34.11
C MET A 216 3.69 27.91 -34.85
N GLN A 217 4.11 28.95 -34.12
CA GLN A 217 4.73 30.13 -34.73
C GLN A 217 6.06 29.80 -35.42
N GLN A 218 6.89 28.94 -34.82
CA GLN A 218 8.12 28.47 -35.46
C GLN A 218 7.83 27.60 -36.69
N LEU A 219 6.83 26.73 -36.62
CA LEU A 219 6.37 25.91 -37.73
C LEU A 219 5.86 26.79 -38.88
N GLN A 220 5.09 27.83 -38.60
CA GLN A 220 4.66 28.82 -39.59
C GLN A 220 5.85 29.57 -40.21
N LYS A 221 6.88 29.93 -39.40
CA LYS A 221 8.12 30.53 -39.92
C LYS A 221 8.87 29.56 -40.85
N THR A 222 8.84 28.26 -40.57
CA THR A 222 9.46 27.23 -41.42
C THR A 222 8.63 26.95 -42.67
N MET A 223 7.30 26.89 -42.58
CA MET A 223 6.40 26.76 -43.73
C MET A 223 6.56 27.93 -44.71
N LYS A 224 6.78 29.16 -44.23
CA LYS A 224 7.07 30.32 -45.08
C LYS A 224 8.39 30.20 -45.87
N LYS A 225 9.32 29.33 -45.46
CA LYS A 225 10.56 29.03 -46.23
C LYS A 225 10.36 27.97 -47.32
N TYR A 226 9.28 27.19 -47.26
CA TYR A 226 8.95 26.18 -48.27
C TYR A 226 8.78 26.73 -49.72
N PRO A 227 8.11 27.88 -49.96
CA PRO A 227 8.06 28.46 -51.31
C PRO A 227 9.43 28.93 -51.82
N ALA A 228 10.38 29.29 -50.94
CA ALA A 228 11.74 29.66 -51.33
C ALA A 228 12.57 28.44 -51.80
N ILE A 229 12.33 27.26 -51.20
CA ILE A 229 12.95 26.00 -51.63
C ILE A 229 12.44 25.60 -53.02
N ASN A 230 11.15 25.82 -53.32
CA ASN A 230 10.59 25.56 -54.66
C ASN A 230 11.26 26.44 -55.74
N ASN A 231 11.54 27.71 -55.44
CA ASN A 231 12.27 28.60 -56.34
C ASN A 231 13.73 28.17 -56.59
N LEU A 232 14.40 27.64 -55.56
CA LEU A 232 15.75 27.06 -55.70
C LEU A 232 15.72 25.75 -56.49
N MET A 233 14.74 24.89 -56.25
CA MET A 233 14.53 23.66 -57.01
C MET A 233 14.24 23.95 -58.49
N GLN A 234 13.45 24.98 -58.79
CA GLN A 234 13.22 25.45 -60.16
C GLN A 234 14.51 25.97 -60.81
N LYS A 235 15.30 26.81 -60.12
CA LYS A 235 16.60 27.29 -60.64
C LYS A 235 17.58 26.15 -60.93
N ILE A 236 17.62 25.11 -60.08
CA ILE A 236 18.46 23.92 -60.30
C ILE A 236 17.97 23.11 -61.51
N ARG A 237 16.65 22.91 -61.66
CA ARG A 237 16.08 22.22 -62.84
C ARG A 237 16.37 22.97 -64.13
N MET A 238 16.36 24.30 -64.12
CA MET A 238 16.66 25.12 -65.30
C MET A 238 18.13 25.00 -65.75
N LYS A 239 19.08 24.87 -64.81
CA LYS A 239 20.50 24.68 -65.16
C LYS A 239 20.73 23.30 -65.79
N LYS A 240 20.16 22.24 -65.21
CA LYS A 240 20.20 20.88 -65.79
C LYS A 240 19.58 20.82 -67.20
N ARG A 241 18.50 21.58 -67.46
CA ARG A 241 17.85 21.61 -68.77
C ARG A 241 18.73 22.25 -69.86
N LYS A 242 19.54 23.26 -69.51
CA LYS A 242 20.50 23.89 -70.43
C LYS A 242 21.62 22.92 -70.80
N ASP A 243 22.16 22.20 -69.83
CA ASP A 243 23.25 21.23 -70.07
C ASP A 243 22.80 20.10 -71.01
N THR A 244 21.57 19.60 -70.87
CA THR A 244 21.00 18.58 -71.77
C THR A 244 20.79 19.10 -73.20
N LEU A 245 20.36 20.36 -73.36
CA LEU A 245 20.16 20.97 -74.68
C LEU A 245 21.48 21.15 -75.44
N VAL A 246 22.54 21.57 -74.74
CA VAL A 246 23.88 21.70 -75.33
C VAL A 246 24.41 20.32 -75.78
N LEU A 247 24.27 19.29 -74.94
CA LEU A 247 24.69 17.93 -75.28
C LEU A 247 23.97 17.39 -76.52
N ALA A 248 22.65 17.57 -76.62
CA ALA A 248 21.86 17.13 -77.77
C ALA A 248 22.28 17.84 -79.07
N GLY A 249 22.60 19.13 -79.00
CA GLY A 249 23.09 19.89 -80.15
C GLY A 249 24.42 19.35 -80.70
N VAL A 250 25.37 19.05 -79.81
CA VAL A 250 26.68 18.48 -80.20
C VAL A 250 26.50 17.12 -80.88
N ILE A 251 25.65 16.23 -80.34
CA ILE A 251 25.38 14.92 -80.94
C ILE A 251 24.77 15.08 -82.34
N THR A 252 23.82 16.00 -82.50
CA THR A 252 23.14 16.25 -83.78
C THR A 252 24.12 16.74 -84.86
N VAL A 253 24.98 17.71 -84.51
CA VAL A 253 26.02 18.21 -85.42
C VAL A 253 27.01 17.11 -85.78
N CYS A 254 27.42 16.28 -84.82
CA CYS A 254 28.35 15.19 -85.06
C CYS A 254 27.77 14.14 -86.02
N LEU A 255 26.48 13.80 -85.88
CA LEU A 255 25.78 12.90 -86.81
C LEU A 255 25.65 13.48 -88.22
N ILE A 256 25.38 14.78 -88.35
CA ILE A 256 25.31 15.46 -89.66
C ILE A 256 26.68 15.41 -90.36
N LEU A 257 27.77 15.70 -89.63
CA LEU A 257 29.13 15.65 -90.20
C LEU A 257 29.50 14.23 -90.64
N LEU A 258 29.16 13.20 -89.84
CA LEU A 258 29.36 11.80 -90.24
C LEU A 258 28.55 11.42 -91.48
N PHE A 259 27.30 11.88 -91.58
CA PHE A 259 26.47 11.63 -92.76
C PHE A 259 27.03 12.29 -94.02
N LEU A 260 27.49 13.55 -93.93
CA LEU A 260 28.13 14.24 -95.04
C LEU A 260 29.46 13.60 -95.44
N TYR A 261 30.22 13.09 -94.47
CA TYR A 261 31.44 12.32 -94.74
C TYR A 261 31.13 11.00 -95.42
N SER A 262 30.10 10.28 -94.99
CA SER A 262 29.70 9.01 -95.61
C SER A 262 29.12 9.16 -97.03
N MET A 263 28.58 10.33 -97.35
CA MET A 263 28.03 10.65 -98.67
C MET A 263 29.08 11.15 -99.66
N ARG A 264 30.32 11.39 -99.21
CA ARG A 264 31.43 11.92 -99.99
C ARG A 264 32.51 10.87 -100.22
#